data_AF-A0A553ZPW8-F1
#
_entry.id   AF-A0A553ZPW8-F1
#
_cell.length_a   1.000
_cell.length_b   1.000
_cell.length_c   1.000
_cell.angle_alpha   90.00
_cell.angle_beta   90.00
_cell.angle_gamma   90.00
#
_symmetry.space_group_name_H-M   'P 1'
#
loop_
_entity.id
_entity.type
_entity.pdbx_description
1 polymer ?
#
loop_
_entity_poly.entity_id
_entity_poly.type
_entity_poly.pdbx_seq_one_letter_code
_entity_poly.pdbx_strand_id
1 'polypeptide(L)'
;MSEVRTARAYNQNHIPRERTPGRRRVSIYVAWSYPAEAGRNPAELDNRFSTLTEVRRVAWPAYEDPKWSDPMQFQQGIAGSLELFFWAWVPFQEFVEEVTGHPVPVYQRIDQAGFRTPLDERVMADTDTLFVFGLDHMVTRQEAQPEEVEALRAFLGREDACLVLGPHHDVGASDDLAARDVEYRHHGDPLVPRQQRFATYVRSLMHGLGVPVENRYGLVTRGGEYCFLPGLSALRWLGDLRD
;
A
#
# COMPACT_ATOMS: atom_id res chain seq x y z
N MET A 1 -1.39 16.30 27.21
CA MET A 1 -1.16 16.26 25.75
C MET A 1 -2.51 16.06 25.11
N SER A 2 -2.93 16.95 24.19
CA SER A 2 -4.22 16.80 23.50
C SER A 2 -4.25 15.47 22.78
N GLU A 3 -5.35 14.74 22.93
CA GLU A 3 -5.67 13.60 22.10
C GLU A 3 -5.57 14.03 20.62
N VAL A 4 -4.89 13.24 19.79
CA VAL A 4 -4.67 13.56 18.37
C VAL A 4 -6.02 13.41 17.65
N ARG A 5 -6.69 14.55 17.43
CA ARG A 5 -8.06 14.64 16.87
C ARG A 5 -8.14 14.38 15.37
N THR A 6 -7.01 14.40 14.64
CA THR A 6 -6.99 14.21 13.19
C THR A 6 -6.07 13.05 12.81
N ALA A 7 -6.45 12.30 11.78
CA ALA A 7 -5.58 11.27 11.21
C ALA A 7 -4.29 11.92 10.66
N ARG A 8 -3.19 11.17 10.65
CA ARG A 8 -1.94 11.63 10.05
C ARG A 8 -1.83 11.07 8.64
N ALA A 9 -1.82 11.97 7.66
CA ALA A 9 -1.49 11.64 6.29
C ALA A 9 0.04 11.70 6.12
N TYR A 10 0.56 11.24 4.99
CA TYR A 10 1.99 11.25 4.71
C TYR A 10 2.59 12.65 4.92
N ASN A 11 3.54 12.75 5.86
CA ASN A 11 4.25 13.95 6.29
C ASN A 11 3.40 15.13 6.83
N GLN A 12 2.11 14.96 7.12
CA GLN A 12 1.27 16.05 7.64
C GLN A 12 0.04 15.58 8.43
N ASN A 13 -0.53 16.47 9.24
CA ASN A 13 -1.85 16.23 9.82
C ASN A 13 -2.92 16.39 8.73
N HIS A 14 -3.91 15.50 8.73
CA HIS A 14 -4.99 15.53 7.76
C HIS A 14 -5.91 16.73 7.99
N ILE A 15 -6.32 17.37 6.88
CA ILE A 15 -7.34 18.41 6.85
C ILE A 15 -8.60 17.78 6.23
N PRO A 16 -9.70 17.63 6.99
CA PRO A 16 -10.94 17.06 6.46
C PRO A 16 -11.46 17.83 5.23
N ARG A 17 -11.98 17.09 4.26
CA ARG A 17 -12.58 17.60 3.03
C ARG A 17 -14.10 17.66 3.18
N GLU A 18 -14.69 18.78 2.78
CA GLU A 18 -16.15 18.88 2.72
C GLU A 18 -16.71 17.89 1.69
N ARG A 19 -17.86 17.29 2.02
CA ARG A 19 -18.55 16.38 1.09
C ARG A 19 -19.17 17.18 -0.05
N THR A 20 -18.85 16.82 -1.29
CA THR A 20 -19.45 17.43 -2.48
C THR A 20 -20.34 16.41 -3.20
N PRO A 21 -21.66 16.66 -3.35
CA PRO A 21 -22.55 15.73 -4.05
C PRO A 21 -22.03 15.36 -5.45
N GLY A 22 -22.04 14.07 -5.78
CA GLY A 22 -21.55 13.56 -7.06
C GLY A 22 -20.03 13.50 -7.20
N ARG A 23 -19.26 13.86 -6.17
CA ARG A 23 -17.79 13.83 -6.17
C ARG A 23 -17.29 13.05 -4.96
N ARG A 24 -16.62 11.93 -5.21
CA ARG A 24 -16.17 11.02 -4.14
C ARG A 24 -14.87 11.51 -3.50
N ARG A 25 -14.80 11.47 -2.18
CA ARG A 25 -13.55 11.60 -1.44
C ARG A 25 -12.82 10.26 -1.42
N VAL A 26 -11.77 10.15 -2.22
CA VAL A 26 -10.93 8.94 -2.29
C VAL A 26 -9.76 9.08 -1.31
N SER A 27 -9.44 7.99 -0.60
CA SER A 27 -8.33 7.93 0.35
C SER A 27 -7.53 6.64 0.17
N ILE A 28 -6.23 6.71 0.41
CA ILE A 28 -5.32 5.56 0.41
C ILE A 28 -4.86 5.28 1.84
N TYR A 29 -4.83 4.02 2.23
CA TYR A 29 -4.29 3.55 3.49
C TYR A 29 -3.23 2.48 3.22
N VAL A 30 -1.98 2.79 3.53
CA VAL A 30 -0.86 1.87 3.44
C VAL A 30 -0.72 1.14 4.78
N ALA A 31 -1.02 -0.15 4.76
CA ALA A 31 -0.90 -1.01 5.92
C ALA A 31 0.52 -1.56 6.03
N TRP A 32 1.33 -0.89 6.84
CA TRP A 32 2.69 -1.31 7.20
C TRP A 32 3.13 -0.70 8.53
N SER A 33 4.36 -1.00 8.94
CA SER A 33 5.09 -0.16 9.88
C SER A 33 6.33 0.44 9.25
N TYR A 34 6.27 1.70 8.82
CA TYR A 34 7.39 2.34 8.14
C TYR A 34 8.73 2.13 8.86
N PRO A 35 8.90 2.44 10.17
CA PRO A 35 10.19 2.24 10.83
C PRO A 35 10.59 0.76 10.93
N ALA A 36 9.65 -0.16 11.10
CA ALA A 36 9.97 -1.59 11.16
C ALA A 36 10.40 -2.13 9.79
N GLU A 37 9.84 -1.59 8.70
CA GLU A 37 10.18 -1.96 7.32
C GLU A 37 11.46 -1.29 6.83
N ALA A 38 11.57 0.03 7.02
CA ALA A 38 12.71 0.83 6.60
C ALA A 38 14.01 0.46 7.34
N GLY A 39 13.90 0.02 8.60
CA GLY A 39 15.01 -0.33 9.47
C GLY A 39 15.52 -1.77 9.32
N ARG A 40 15.00 -2.57 8.37
CA ARG A 40 15.45 -3.95 8.16
C ARG A 40 16.90 -3.99 7.68
N ASN A 41 17.61 -5.05 8.04
CA ASN A 41 19.02 -5.22 7.70
C ASN A 41 19.20 -5.46 6.18
N PRO A 42 19.91 -4.61 5.44
CA PRO A 42 20.14 -4.81 4.00
C PRO A 42 20.92 -6.08 3.66
N ALA A 43 21.67 -6.65 4.62
CA ALA A 43 22.39 -7.91 4.44
C ALA A 43 21.47 -9.15 4.52
N GLU A 44 20.25 -9.02 5.06
CA GLU A 44 19.21 -10.04 4.90
C GLU A 44 18.67 -9.98 3.47
N LEU A 45 18.20 -11.09 2.92
CA LEU A 45 17.70 -11.15 1.53
C LEU A 45 16.19 -11.35 1.46
N ASP A 46 15.60 -12.06 2.41
CA ASP A 46 14.18 -12.40 2.43
C ASP A 46 13.40 -11.49 3.42
N ASN A 47 12.10 -11.34 3.22
CA ASN A 47 11.18 -10.64 4.13
C ASN A 47 11.62 -9.21 4.51
N ARG A 48 12.10 -8.48 3.52
CA ARG A 48 12.32 -7.03 3.55
C ARG A 48 11.99 -6.43 2.18
N PHE A 49 11.78 -5.12 2.15
CA PHE A 49 11.74 -4.38 0.89
C PHE A 49 13.13 -4.27 0.27
N SER A 50 13.18 -4.03 -1.03
CA SER A 50 14.42 -3.74 -1.75
C SER A 50 15.08 -2.46 -1.20
N THR A 51 16.40 -2.35 -1.34
CA THR A 51 17.09 -1.07 -1.20
C THR A 51 16.96 -0.25 -2.49
N LEU A 52 17.16 1.06 -2.42
CA LEU A 52 17.20 1.87 -3.64
C LEU A 52 18.34 1.44 -4.57
N THR A 53 19.47 1.00 -4.04
CA THR A 53 20.56 0.44 -4.86
C THR A 53 20.13 -0.80 -5.65
N GLU A 54 19.29 -1.67 -5.06
CA GLU A 54 18.70 -2.82 -5.76
C GLU A 54 17.69 -2.37 -6.82
N VAL A 55 16.84 -1.37 -6.51
CA VAL A 55 15.93 -0.74 -7.48
C VAL A 55 16.69 -0.18 -8.67
N ARG A 56 17.74 0.62 -8.44
CA ARG A 56 18.58 1.20 -9.49
C ARG A 56 19.22 0.14 -10.38
N ARG A 57 19.71 -0.96 -9.79
CA ARG A 57 20.29 -2.07 -10.54
C ARG A 57 19.27 -2.74 -11.46
N VAL A 58 18.08 -3.01 -10.95
CA VAL A 58 17.03 -3.74 -11.67
C VAL A 58 16.35 -2.87 -12.73
N ALA A 59 16.04 -1.62 -12.40
CA ALA A 59 15.33 -0.68 -13.26
C ALA A 59 16.26 0.23 -14.07
N TRP A 60 17.55 -0.13 -14.19
CA TRP A 60 18.53 0.65 -14.94
C TRP A 60 18.03 0.92 -16.38
N PRO A 61 18.13 2.17 -16.89
CA PRO A 61 18.79 3.35 -16.30
C PRO A 61 17.84 4.35 -15.60
N ALA A 62 16.61 3.97 -15.24
CA ALA A 62 15.54 4.92 -14.88
C ALA A 62 15.83 5.83 -13.66
N TYR A 63 16.77 5.46 -12.79
CA TYR A 63 17.06 6.12 -11.53
C TYR A 63 18.51 6.61 -11.40
N GLU A 64 19.17 6.90 -12.52
CA GLU A 64 20.56 7.39 -12.52
C GLU A 64 20.70 8.90 -12.44
N ASP A 65 19.62 9.66 -12.67
CA ASP A 65 19.58 11.09 -12.41
C ASP A 65 20.02 11.40 -10.96
N PRO A 66 20.89 12.40 -10.72
CA PRO A 66 21.35 12.77 -9.38
C PRO A 66 20.25 12.93 -8.34
N LYS A 67 19.03 13.36 -8.72
CA LYS A 67 17.91 13.45 -7.76
C LYS A 67 17.54 12.12 -7.10
N TRP A 68 17.94 10.99 -7.70
CA TRP A 68 17.76 9.64 -7.17
C TRP A 68 19.08 8.98 -6.78
N SER A 69 20.15 9.21 -7.55
CA SER A 69 21.40 8.48 -7.42
C SER A 69 22.39 9.10 -6.44
N ASP A 70 22.25 10.41 -6.13
CA ASP A 70 23.09 11.12 -5.17
C ASP A 70 22.66 10.77 -3.74
N PRO A 71 23.52 10.12 -2.93
CA PRO A 71 23.20 9.78 -1.55
C PRO A 71 22.99 11.00 -0.64
N MET A 72 23.37 12.20 -1.10
CA MET A 72 23.12 13.45 -0.38
C MET A 72 21.78 14.09 -0.71
N GLN A 73 21.12 13.66 -1.78
CA GLN A 73 19.78 14.13 -2.15
C GLN A 73 18.70 13.10 -1.86
N PHE A 74 19.03 11.81 -1.98
CA PHE A 74 18.05 10.75 -1.85
C PHE A 74 18.60 9.53 -1.12
N GLN A 75 17.77 8.93 -0.27
CA GLN A 75 18.17 7.82 0.57
C GLN A 75 18.46 6.57 -0.27
N GLN A 76 19.62 5.93 -0.09
CA GLN A 76 20.01 4.78 -0.92
C GLN A 76 19.62 3.40 -0.33
N GLY A 77 19.13 3.39 0.91
CA GLY A 77 18.69 2.17 1.62
C GLY A 77 17.24 1.77 1.31
N ILE A 78 16.66 0.92 2.16
CA ILE A 78 15.25 0.49 2.04
C ILE A 78 14.29 1.68 2.11
N ALA A 79 14.54 2.60 3.02
CA ALA A 79 13.76 3.83 3.17
C ALA A 79 13.62 4.63 1.86
N GLY A 80 14.65 4.63 1.01
CA GLY A 80 14.58 5.24 -0.31
C GLY A 80 13.64 4.53 -1.27
N SER A 81 13.64 3.19 -1.28
CA SER A 81 12.63 2.42 -2.02
C SER A 81 11.23 2.67 -1.49
N LEU A 82 11.05 2.77 -0.17
CA LEU A 82 9.76 3.11 0.43
C LEU A 82 9.26 4.50 -0.02
N GLU A 83 10.17 5.46 -0.19
CA GLU A 83 9.83 6.78 -0.72
C GLU A 83 9.38 6.73 -2.18
N LEU A 84 9.96 5.84 -2.99
CA LEU A 84 9.52 5.65 -4.37
C LEU A 84 8.08 5.12 -4.46
N PHE A 85 7.62 4.33 -3.48
CA PHE A 85 6.20 3.95 -3.44
C PHE A 85 5.30 5.19 -3.27
N PHE A 86 5.66 6.13 -2.39
CA PHE A 86 4.92 7.38 -2.24
C PHE A 86 4.88 8.20 -3.53
N TRP A 87 6.03 8.31 -4.18
CA TRP A 87 6.12 8.97 -5.48
C TRP A 87 5.29 8.27 -6.57
N ALA A 88 5.20 6.94 -6.56
CA ALA A 88 4.44 6.19 -7.55
C ALA A 88 2.93 6.47 -7.48
N TRP A 89 2.38 6.84 -6.31
CA TRP A 89 0.97 7.22 -6.18
C TRP A 89 0.65 8.62 -6.70
N VAL A 90 1.64 9.52 -6.84
CA VAL A 90 1.38 10.92 -7.21
C VAL A 90 0.54 11.05 -8.48
N PRO A 91 0.84 10.37 -9.61
CA PRO A 91 0.00 10.45 -10.81
C PRO A 91 -1.43 9.97 -10.59
N PHE A 92 -1.64 8.96 -9.73
CA PHE A 92 -2.98 8.51 -9.36
C PHE A 92 -3.70 9.56 -8.51
N GLN A 93 -3.01 10.17 -7.55
CA GLN A 93 -3.57 11.24 -6.72
C GLN A 93 -3.98 12.45 -7.57
N GLU A 94 -3.12 12.88 -8.50
CA GLU A 94 -3.39 13.97 -9.44
C GLU A 94 -4.60 13.67 -10.32
N PHE A 95 -4.67 12.47 -10.91
CA PHE A 95 -5.80 12.05 -11.74
C PHE A 95 -7.11 12.03 -10.95
N VAL A 96 -7.10 11.44 -9.74
CA VAL A 96 -8.30 11.38 -8.90
C VAL A 96 -8.72 12.78 -8.44
N GLU A 97 -7.77 13.66 -8.14
CA GLU A 97 -8.07 15.05 -7.79
C GLU A 97 -8.67 15.82 -8.97
N GLU A 98 -8.15 15.64 -10.18
CA GLU A 98 -8.72 16.22 -11.41
C GLU A 98 -10.17 15.78 -11.62
N VAL A 99 -10.45 14.48 -11.45
CA VAL A 99 -11.77 13.88 -11.69
C VAL A 99 -12.78 14.22 -10.59
N THR A 100 -12.34 14.18 -9.33
CA THR A 100 -13.23 14.31 -8.16
C THR A 100 -13.22 15.71 -7.55
N GLY A 101 -12.27 16.58 -7.91
CA GLY A 101 -12.04 17.86 -7.26
C GLY A 101 -11.58 17.74 -5.80
N HIS A 102 -11.15 16.55 -5.36
CA HIS A 102 -10.71 16.30 -4.00
C HIS A 102 -9.28 15.71 -3.98
N PRO A 103 -8.35 16.30 -3.22
CA PRO A 103 -7.01 15.73 -3.08
C PRO A 103 -7.09 14.37 -2.37
N VAL A 104 -6.18 13.45 -2.70
CA VAL A 104 -6.17 12.08 -2.13
C VAL A 104 -5.19 12.00 -0.97
N PRO A 105 -5.63 11.91 0.30
CA PRO A 105 -4.74 11.66 1.41
C PRO A 105 -4.22 10.22 1.37
N VAL A 106 -2.92 10.06 1.68
CA VAL A 106 -2.28 8.76 1.89
C VAL A 106 -2.00 8.62 3.38
N TYR A 107 -2.75 7.75 4.05
CA TYR A 107 -2.53 7.37 5.43
C TYR A 107 -1.57 6.20 5.51
N GLN A 108 -0.86 6.09 6.63
CA GLN A 108 -0.04 4.93 6.96
C GLN A 108 -0.51 4.37 8.28
N ARG A 109 -0.55 3.03 8.40
CA ARG A 109 -0.87 2.39 9.67
C ARG A 109 0.07 2.82 10.78
N ILE A 110 1.37 2.77 10.53
CA ILE A 110 2.39 3.39 11.37
C ILE A 110 3.29 4.23 10.44
N ASP A 111 3.30 5.54 10.67
CA ASP A 111 4.02 6.52 9.85
C ASP A 111 5.54 6.50 10.08
N GLN A 112 6.28 7.34 9.35
CA GLN A 112 7.74 7.47 9.43
C GLN A 112 8.24 7.76 10.85
N ALA A 113 7.45 8.48 11.65
CA ALA A 113 7.80 8.84 13.02
C ALA A 113 7.33 7.79 14.05
N GLY A 114 6.71 6.70 13.59
CA GLY A 114 6.21 5.63 14.45
C GLY A 114 4.81 5.89 15.03
N PHE A 115 4.10 6.93 14.59
CA PHE A 115 2.74 7.19 15.07
C PHE A 115 1.75 6.25 14.40
N ARG A 116 0.92 5.60 15.21
CA ARG A 116 -0.11 4.68 14.75
C ARG A 116 -1.39 5.42 14.37
N THR A 117 -1.89 5.16 13.17
CA THR A 117 -3.21 5.59 12.67
C THR A 117 -4.06 4.35 12.39
N PRO A 118 -4.83 3.84 13.36
CA PRO A 118 -5.79 2.76 13.11
C PRO A 118 -6.89 3.22 12.13
N LEU A 119 -7.59 2.27 11.52
CA LEU A 119 -8.80 2.56 10.75
C LEU A 119 -9.95 2.86 11.71
N ASP A 120 -10.19 4.14 12.00
CA ASP A 120 -11.25 4.63 12.87
C ASP A 120 -11.97 5.85 12.25
N GLU A 121 -12.81 6.55 13.03
CA GLU A 121 -13.59 7.68 12.51
C GLU A 121 -12.73 8.80 11.92
N ARG A 122 -11.47 8.95 12.35
CA ARG A 122 -10.57 10.00 11.86
C ARG A 122 -10.23 9.81 10.39
N VAL A 123 -10.27 8.57 9.90
CA VAL A 123 -10.10 8.22 8.49
C VAL A 123 -11.47 8.07 7.81
N MET A 124 -12.43 7.37 8.46
CA MET A 124 -13.70 7.00 7.82
C MET A 124 -14.65 8.19 7.60
N ALA A 125 -14.64 9.20 8.48
CA ALA A 125 -15.52 10.36 8.35
C ALA A 125 -15.21 11.22 7.11
N ASP A 126 -13.95 11.20 6.67
CA ASP A 126 -13.48 11.95 5.51
C ASP A 126 -13.29 11.10 4.24
N THR A 127 -13.83 9.89 4.21
CA THR A 127 -13.62 8.97 3.10
C THR A 127 -14.96 8.47 2.57
N ASP A 128 -15.08 8.38 1.25
CA ASP A 128 -16.20 7.73 0.54
C ASP A 128 -15.69 6.50 -0.23
N THR A 129 -14.45 6.53 -0.73
CA THR A 129 -13.76 5.36 -1.29
C THR A 129 -12.41 5.17 -0.60
N LEU A 130 -12.24 4.03 0.06
CA LEU A 130 -11.00 3.68 0.76
C LEU A 130 -10.25 2.57 0.03
N PHE A 131 -9.01 2.84 -0.36
CA PHE A 131 -8.05 1.83 -0.79
C PHE A 131 -7.18 1.42 0.40
N VAL A 132 -7.11 0.13 0.71
CA VAL A 132 -6.22 -0.42 1.75
C VAL A 132 -5.21 -1.35 1.09
N PHE A 133 -3.94 -0.95 1.06
CA PHE A 133 -2.85 -1.75 0.50
C PHE A 133 -2.07 -2.46 1.60
N GLY A 134 -2.06 -3.79 1.58
CA GLY A 134 -1.36 -4.63 2.55
C GLY A 134 0.09 -4.80 2.19
N LEU A 135 0.97 -4.00 2.79
CA LEU A 135 2.41 -3.96 2.54
C LEU A 135 3.23 -4.28 3.80
N ASP A 136 2.61 -4.84 4.83
CA ASP A 136 3.27 -5.26 6.06
C ASP A 136 3.88 -6.65 5.91
N HIS A 137 5.18 -6.79 6.14
CA HIS A 137 5.77 -8.12 6.23
C HIS A 137 5.24 -8.85 7.47
N MET A 138 5.01 -10.17 7.38
CA MET A 138 4.48 -10.97 8.51
C MET A 138 5.32 -10.83 9.78
N VAL A 139 6.63 -10.59 9.63
CA VAL A 139 7.57 -10.35 10.75
C VAL A 139 7.19 -9.13 11.60
N THR A 140 6.46 -8.17 11.04
CA THR A 140 5.97 -6.97 11.75
C THR A 140 4.71 -7.20 12.57
N ARG A 141 4.10 -8.40 12.45
CA ARG A 141 2.96 -8.89 13.25
C ARG A 141 1.79 -7.89 13.33
N GLN A 142 1.48 -7.25 12.20
CA GLN A 142 0.35 -6.32 12.13
C GLN A 142 -0.95 -7.11 11.97
N GLU A 143 -1.88 -6.94 12.90
CA GLU A 143 -3.22 -7.50 12.84
C GLU A 143 -4.27 -6.41 13.05
N ALA A 144 -5.42 -6.58 12.41
CA ALA A 144 -6.59 -5.75 12.61
C ALA A 144 -7.15 -5.95 14.01
N GLN A 145 -7.41 -4.85 14.69
CA GLN A 145 -8.14 -4.90 15.95
C GLN A 145 -9.65 -5.02 15.68
N PRO A 146 -10.42 -5.61 16.60
CA PRO A 146 -11.88 -5.71 16.46
C PRO A 146 -12.54 -4.36 16.16
N GLU A 147 -12.07 -3.28 16.78
CA GLU A 147 -12.59 -1.93 16.58
C GLU A 147 -12.39 -1.42 15.14
N GLU A 148 -11.28 -1.81 14.49
CA GLU A 148 -11.01 -1.45 13.10
C GLU A 148 -11.94 -2.20 12.13
N VAL A 149 -12.25 -3.47 12.45
CA VAL A 149 -13.23 -4.27 11.69
C VAL A 149 -14.63 -3.68 11.85
N GLU A 150 -15.05 -3.33 13.06
CA GLU A 150 -16.35 -2.72 13.30
C GLU A 150 -16.46 -1.33 12.65
N ALA A 151 -15.40 -0.52 12.67
CA ALA A 151 -15.37 0.76 11.96
C ALA A 151 -15.55 0.57 10.44
N LEU A 152 -14.90 -0.44 9.84
CA LEU A 152 -15.09 -0.75 8.42
C LEU A 152 -16.48 -1.31 8.12
N ARG A 153 -17.07 -2.13 9.00
CA ARG A 153 -18.46 -2.59 8.87
C ARG A 153 -19.43 -1.42 8.88
N ALA A 154 -19.26 -0.48 9.82
CA ALA A 154 -20.06 0.73 9.89
C ALA A 154 -19.88 1.61 8.64
N PHE A 155 -18.65 1.76 8.16
CA PHE A 155 -18.35 2.46 6.91
C PHE A 155 -19.07 1.82 5.71
N LEU A 156 -18.99 0.50 5.56
CA LEU A 156 -19.66 -0.26 4.49
C LEU A 156 -21.20 -0.27 4.59
N GLY A 157 -21.76 0.10 5.74
CA GLY A 157 -23.20 0.31 5.89
C GLY A 157 -23.72 1.58 5.20
N ARG A 158 -22.83 2.47 4.74
CA ARG A 158 -23.20 3.66 3.99
C ARG A 158 -23.46 3.32 2.53
N GLU A 159 -24.51 3.88 1.95
CA GLU A 159 -24.87 3.68 0.54
C GLU A 159 -23.77 4.13 -0.44
N ASP A 160 -23.00 5.16 -0.06
CA ASP A 160 -21.96 5.75 -0.89
C ASP A 160 -20.54 5.26 -0.55
N ALA A 161 -20.38 4.24 0.29
CA ALA A 161 -19.07 3.70 0.65
C ALA A 161 -18.56 2.69 -0.38
N CYS A 162 -17.26 2.76 -0.66
CA CYS A 162 -16.54 1.74 -1.40
C CYS A 162 -15.24 1.40 -0.67
N LEU A 163 -14.98 0.11 -0.47
CA LEU A 163 -13.75 -0.41 0.12
C LEU A 163 -13.04 -1.28 -0.90
N VAL A 164 -11.77 -0.96 -1.17
CA VAL A 164 -10.87 -1.75 -2.01
C VAL A 164 -9.77 -2.30 -1.12
N LEU A 165 -9.74 -3.63 -0.96
CA LEU A 165 -8.70 -4.33 -0.20
C LEU A 165 -7.71 -4.94 -1.19
N GLY A 166 -6.46 -4.47 -1.16
CA GLY A 166 -5.35 -4.99 -1.93
C GLY A 166 -4.34 -5.70 -1.03
N PRO A 167 -4.57 -6.97 -0.64
CA PRO A 167 -3.54 -7.75 0.02
C PRO A 167 -2.42 -8.04 -1.00
N HIS A 168 -1.19 -7.60 -0.71
CA HIS A 168 -0.05 -8.09 -1.48
C HIS A 168 0.03 -9.61 -1.34
N HIS A 169 0.28 -10.30 -2.44
CA HIS A 169 0.39 -11.76 -2.42
C HIS A 169 1.73 -12.19 -1.82
N ASP A 170 1.78 -13.44 -1.37
CA ASP A 170 2.92 -14.00 -0.66
C ASP A 170 3.81 -14.78 -1.65
N VAL A 171 5.12 -14.77 -1.40
CA VAL A 171 6.11 -15.56 -2.13
C VAL A 171 6.99 -16.31 -1.14
N GLY A 172 7.29 -17.57 -1.43
CA GLY A 172 8.22 -18.37 -0.66
C GLY A 172 7.60 -18.95 0.60
N ALA A 173 6.34 -19.39 0.52
CA ALA A 173 5.58 -19.89 1.65
C ALA A 173 5.99 -21.29 2.11
N SER A 174 6.49 -22.11 1.18
CA SER A 174 6.94 -23.48 1.41
C SER A 174 8.38 -23.52 1.91
N ASP A 175 8.72 -24.46 2.79
CA ASP A 175 10.12 -24.75 3.13
C ASP A 175 10.84 -25.56 2.03
N ASP A 176 10.10 -26.16 1.09
CA ASP A 176 10.67 -26.84 -0.06
C ASP A 176 11.22 -25.83 -1.09
N LEU A 177 12.53 -25.88 -1.31
CA LEU A 177 13.23 -24.99 -2.23
C LEU A 177 12.75 -25.14 -3.68
N ALA A 178 12.33 -26.34 -4.10
CA ALA A 178 11.81 -26.52 -5.45
C ALA A 178 10.46 -25.79 -5.63
N ALA A 179 9.57 -25.89 -4.64
CA ALA A 179 8.33 -25.14 -4.61
C ALA A 179 8.57 -23.61 -4.56
N ARG A 180 9.47 -23.13 -3.68
CA ARG A 180 9.83 -21.70 -3.60
C ARG A 180 10.38 -21.15 -4.91
N ASP A 181 11.16 -21.94 -5.62
CA ASP A 181 11.75 -21.55 -6.90
C ASP A 181 10.69 -21.44 -8.01
N VAL A 182 9.62 -22.24 -7.95
CA VAL A 182 8.44 -22.06 -8.81
C VAL A 182 7.68 -20.79 -8.42
N GLU A 183 7.41 -20.57 -7.13
CA GLU A 183 6.73 -19.37 -6.63
C GLU A 183 7.49 -18.08 -6.99
N TYR A 184 8.81 -18.07 -6.82
CA TYR A 184 9.68 -16.94 -7.17
C TYR A 184 9.68 -16.62 -8.67
N ARG A 185 9.60 -17.65 -9.53
CA ARG A 185 9.49 -17.43 -10.98
C ARG A 185 8.10 -16.98 -11.41
N HIS A 186 7.06 -17.48 -10.75
CA HIS A 186 5.67 -17.05 -10.95
C HIS A 186 5.49 -15.58 -10.53
N HIS A 187 5.95 -15.28 -9.31
CA HIS A 187 6.70 -14.10 -8.90
C HIS A 187 6.93 -13.03 -9.96
N GLY A 188 7.98 -13.24 -10.76
CA GLY A 188 8.36 -12.47 -11.94
C GLY A 188 8.82 -11.02 -11.71
N ASP A 189 8.56 -10.41 -10.56
CA ASP A 189 9.21 -9.15 -10.16
C ASP A 189 10.65 -9.41 -9.68
N PRO A 190 11.67 -8.88 -10.39
CA PRO A 190 13.08 -9.00 -10.00
C PRO A 190 13.48 -8.28 -8.70
N LEU A 191 12.63 -7.41 -8.15
CA LEU A 191 12.84 -6.76 -6.84
C LEU A 191 12.34 -7.58 -5.67
N VAL A 192 11.46 -8.56 -5.92
CA VAL A 192 10.94 -9.44 -4.87
C VAL A 192 11.92 -10.56 -4.60
N PRO A 193 12.30 -10.81 -3.33
CA PRO A 193 13.20 -11.90 -3.00
C PRO A 193 12.53 -13.27 -3.10
N ARG A 194 13.31 -14.34 -2.89
CA ARG A 194 12.82 -15.73 -2.96
C ARG A 194 11.84 -16.08 -1.84
N GLN A 195 11.69 -15.20 -0.86
CA GLN A 195 10.62 -15.24 0.10
C GLN A 195 10.27 -13.82 0.56
N GLN A 196 9.00 -13.46 0.41
CA GLN A 196 8.43 -12.21 0.85
C GLN A 196 7.02 -12.43 1.39
N ARG A 197 6.97 -12.68 2.71
CA ARG A 197 5.76 -12.99 3.47
C ARG A 197 5.04 -11.70 3.83
N PHE A 198 3.90 -11.43 3.21
CA PHE A 198 3.21 -10.13 3.29
C PHE A 198 1.75 -10.16 3.78
N ALA A 199 1.25 -8.94 4.01
CA ALA A 199 -0.15 -8.54 4.09
C ALA A 199 -0.96 -9.15 5.23
N THR A 200 -0.34 -9.44 6.38
CA THR A 200 -1.03 -9.99 7.56
C THR A 200 -2.20 -9.10 7.96
N TYR A 201 -1.99 -7.78 7.99
CA TYR A 201 -3.02 -6.84 8.39
C TYR A 201 -4.25 -6.90 7.48
N VAL A 202 -4.08 -6.74 6.16
CA VAL A 202 -5.22 -6.75 5.23
C VAL A 202 -5.88 -8.12 5.17
N ARG A 203 -5.11 -9.22 5.27
CA ARG A 203 -5.68 -10.57 5.38
C ARG A 203 -6.54 -10.72 6.64
N SER A 204 -6.10 -10.16 7.78
CA SER A 204 -6.90 -10.16 9.01
C SER A 204 -8.15 -9.29 8.91
N LEU A 205 -8.12 -8.16 8.19
CA LEU A 205 -9.32 -7.38 7.88
C LEU A 205 -10.30 -8.17 7.01
N MET A 206 -9.81 -8.83 5.95
CA MET A 206 -10.63 -9.66 5.07
C MET A 206 -11.34 -10.77 5.85
N HIS A 207 -10.60 -11.47 6.73
CA HIS A 207 -11.18 -12.47 7.63
C HIS A 207 -12.22 -11.84 8.56
N GLY A 208 -11.88 -10.73 9.23
CA GLY A 208 -12.77 -10.01 10.14
C GLY A 208 -14.06 -9.53 9.46
N LEU A 209 -14.00 -9.17 8.17
CA LEU A 209 -15.14 -8.75 7.36
C LEU A 209 -15.92 -9.92 6.72
N GLY A 210 -15.40 -11.14 6.80
CA GLY A 210 -16.03 -12.32 6.19
C GLY A 210 -15.86 -12.40 4.67
N VAL A 211 -14.78 -11.83 4.12
CA VAL A 211 -14.48 -11.92 2.69
C VAL A 211 -14.07 -13.36 2.34
N PRO A 212 -14.77 -14.06 1.43
CA PRO A 212 -14.58 -15.50 1.20
C PRO A 212 -13.44 -15.80 0.21
N VAL A 213 -12.38 -14.99 0.18
CA VAL A 213 -11.28 -15.10 -0.77
C VAL A 213 -9.95 -15.04 -0.02
N GLU A 214 -9.04 -15.97 -0.35
CA GLU A 214 -7.67 -15.98 0.16
C GLU A 214 -6.69 -15.72 -0.99
N ASN A 215 -5.99 -14.58 -0.95
CA ASN A 215 -4.97 -14.26 -1.95
C ASN A 215 -3.66 -15.02 -1.66
N ARG A 216 -3.48 -16.17 -2.30
CA ARG A 216 -2.29 -17.03 -2.14
C ARG A 216 -1.17 -16.74 -3.13
N TYR A 217 -1.48 -16.63 -4.43
CA TYR A 217 -0.47 -16.68 -5.50
C TYR A 217 -0.39 -15.42 -6.37
N GLY A 218 -1.19 -14.38 -6.07
CA GLY A 218 -1.31 -13.21 -6.93
C GLY A 218 -1.94 -13.53 -8.29
N LEU A 219 -2.41 -12.49 -8.98
CA LEU A 219 -2.88 -12.60 -10.36
C LEU A 219 -1.93 -11.79 -11.25
N VAL A 220 -1.34 -12.44 -12.24
CA VAL A 220 -0.52 -11.77 -13.26
C VAL A 220 -1.39 -11.52 -14.48
N THR A 221 -1.44 -10.27 -14.97
CA THR A 221 -2.13 -9.97 -16.22
C THR A 221 -1.39 -10.62 -17.38
N ARG A 222 -2.08 -10.95 -18.48
CA ARG A 222 -1.49 -11.64 -19.65
C ARG A 222 -0.32 -10.88 -20.33
N GLY A 223 -0.03 -9.65 -19.91
CA GLY A 223 1.11 -8.83 -20.34
C GLY A 223 2.31 -8.78 -19.37
N GLY A 224 2.26 -9.47 -18.22
CA GLY A 224 3.36 -9.48 -17.24
C GLY A 224 3.52 -8.19 -16.44
N GLU A 225 2.57 -7.25 -16.53
CA GLU A 225 2.59 -6.02 -15.73
C GLU A 225 2.10 -6.33 -14.30
N TYR A 226 2.96 -6.01 -13.32
CA TYR A 226 2.64 -6.13 -11.89
C TYR A 226 1.71 -5.01 -11.46
N CYS A 227 0.69 -5.40 -10.72
CA CYS A 227 -0.30 -4.55 -10.09
C CYS A 227 0.28 -3.87 -8.84
N PHE A 228 1.35 -3.08 -8.98
CA PHE A 228 1.71 -2.13 -7.90
C PHE A 228 0.99 -0.80 -8.09
N LEU A 229 0.81 -0.42 -9.34
CA LEU A 229 -0.24 0.42 -9.89
C LEU A 229 -0.28 -0.05 -11.35
N PRO A 230 -1.37 -0.66 -11.86
CA PRO A 230 -1.48 -0.80 -13.31
C PRO A 230 -1.16 0.58 -13.89
N GLY A 231 -0.25 0.68 -14.88
CA GLY A 231 -0.08 1.94 -15.60
C GLY A 231 -1.47 2.47 -15.95
N LEU A 232 -1.70 3.79 -15.94
CA LEU A 232 -3.04 4.41 -16.08
C LEU A 232 -3.92 3.74 -17.16
N SER A 233 -3.31 3.15 -18.20
CA SER A 233 -3.86 2.16 -19.14
C SER A 233 -4.81 1.11 -18.54
N ALA A 234 -4.42 0.41 -17.47
CA ALA A 234 -5.19 -0.68 -16.85
C ALA A 234 -6.18 -0.18 -15.77
N LEU A 235 -6.25 1.13 -15.51
CA LEU A 235 -7.33 1.77 -14.76
C LEU A 235 -8.43 2.38 -15.64
N ARG A 236 -8.32 2.26 -16.98
CA ARG A 236 -9.34 2.77 -17.91
C ARG A 236 -10.75 2.27 -17.62
N TRP A 237 -10.90 1.07 -17.05
CA TRP A 237 -12.20 0.51 -16.65
C TRP A 237 -12.93 1.35 -15.59
N LEU A 238 -12.22 2.15 -14.77
CA LEU A 238 -12.85 3.10 -13.83
C LEU A 238 -13.56 4.25 -14.56
N GLY A 239 -13.12 4.62 -15.76
CA GLY A 239 -13.78 5.61 -16.62
C GLY A 239 -14.96 5.05 -17.42
N ASP A 240 -15.07 3.71 -17.50
CA ASP A 240 -16.15 3.01 -18.21
C ASP A 240 -17.30 2.58 -17.29
N LEU A 241 -17.18 2.80 -15.98
CA LEU A 241 -18.30 2.72 -15.04
C LEU A 241 -19.23 3.92 -15.28
N ARG A 242 -20.20 3.75 -16.17
CA ARG A 242 -21.38 4.61 -16.24
C ARG A 242 -22.44 4.07 -15.27
N ASP A 243 -23.18 5.01 -14.66
CA ASP A 243 -24.27 4.78 -13.69
C ASP A 243 -25.19 3.60 -14.02
#